data_AF-A0A139AEX2-F1
#
_entry.id   AF-A0A139AEX2-F1
#
_cell.length_a   1.000
_cell.length_b   1.000
_cell.length_c   1.000
_cell.angle_alpha   90.00
_cell.angle_beta   90.00
_cell.angle_gamma   90.00
#
_symmetry.space_group_name_H-M   'P 1'
#
loop_
_entity.id
_entity.type
_entity.pdbx_description
1 polymer ?
#
loop_
_entity_poly.entity_id
_entity_poly.type
_entity_poly.pdbx_seq_one_letter_code
_entity_poly.pdbx_strand_id
1 'polypeptide(L)'
;MSTTLNSQLIDAVEAGREADVKRLIEAGASPDARKRVTLRAKVKDGRGGFVWMEDSVDCESALALGILHGNVAIVKVLLEKGAAVDGEVRWKISNYYSDKNWKRDRWEERRWYSTFSFPSPLALAVGRGGKWTDRDGRVYDSPNSNKNLEICIRGGAVTITHPEKRPDVYVTHTVRPSMEIVRRLLAHGARITETELNAARKNPDQEFFTTLEAHHQRIQLELTTIALAAQLQELTMRIALVEREVRKKEDVNQEVTS
;
A
#
# COMPACT_ATOMS: atom_id res chain seq x y z
N MET A 1 -5.64 11.22 -21.82
CA MET A 1 -5.27 9.85 -22.25
C MET A 1 -4.86 8.96 -21.08
N SER A 2 -4.01 9.43 -20.14
CA SER A 2 -3.55 8.62 -19.00
C SER A 2 -4.68 8.04 -18.12
N THR A 3 -5.78 8.77 -17.89
CA THR A 3 -6.91 8.29 -17.08
C THR A 3 -7.61 7.05 -17.67
N THR A 4 -7.82 7.02 -18.99
CA THR A 4 -8.39 5.87 -19.68
C THR A 4 -7.47 4.66 -19.61
N LEU A 5 -6.16 4.85 -19.84
CA LEU A 5 -5.16 3.79 -19.75
C LEU A 5 -5.04 3.22 -18.33
N ASN A 6 -5.11 4.08 -17.30
CA ASN A 6 -5.11 3.64 -15.90
C ASN A 6 -6.34 2.80 -15.57
N SER A 7 -7.53 3.19 -16.06
CA SER A 7 -8.74 2.35 -15.89
C SER A 7 -8.55 0.99 -16.57
N GLN A 8 -8.06 0.97 -17.81
CA GLN A 8 -7.82 -0.28 -18.53
C GLN A 8 -6.76 -1.16 -17.84
N LEU A 9 -5.75 -0.55 -17.21
CA LEU A 9 -4.74 -1.26 -16.45
C LEU A 9 -5.38 -1.98 -15.25
N ILE A 10 -6.26 -1.30 -14.51
CA ILE A 10 -7.02 -1.93 -13.42
C ILE A 10 -7.86 -3.10 -13.94
N ASP A 11 -8.58 -2.93 -15.06
CA ASP A 11 -9.36 -4.00 -15.69
C ASP A 11 -8.49 -5.22 -16.05
N ALA A 12 -7.27 -4.97 -16.57
CA ALA A 12 -6.32 -6.03 -16.90
C ALA A 12 -5.79 -6.76 -15.65
N VAL A 13 -5.51 -6.02 -14.57
CA VAL A 13 -5.07 -6.58 -13.28
C VAL A 13 -6.13 -7.49 -12.68
N GLU A 14 -7.38 -7.04 -12.59
CA GLU A 14 -8.49 -7.83 -12.02
C GLU A 14 -8.84 -9.05 -12.87
N ALA A 15 -8.62 -8.97 -14.19
CA ALA A 15 -8.80 -10.08 -15.11
C ALA A 15 -7.63 -11.08 -15.12
N GLY A 16 -6.52 -10.80 -14.42
CA GLY A 16 -5.35 -11.69 -14.42
C GLY A 16 -4.57 -11.68 -15.74
N ARG A 17 -4.69 -10.62 -16.56
CA ARG A 17 -4.10 -10.55 -17.91
C ARG A 17 -2.73 -9.87 -17.89
N GLU A 18 -1.70 -10.62 -17.48
CA GLU A 18 -0.31 -10.12 -17.36
C GLU A 18 0.20 -9.40 -18.63
N ALA A 19 -0.02 -9.98 -19.81
CA ALA A 19 0.43 -9.39 -21.08
C ALA A 19 -0.22 -8.02 -21.35
N ASP A 20 -1.50 -7.87 -21.02
CA ASP A 20 -2.21 -6.59 -21.13
C ASP A 20 -1.69 -5.57 -20.11
N VAL A 21 -1.44 -6.00 -18.86
CA VAL A 21 -0.84 -5.14 -17.83
C VAL A 21 0.48 -4.54 -18.31
N LYS A 22 1.38 -5.38 -18.83
CA LYS A 22 2.68 -4.93 -19.35
C LYS A 22 2.52 -3.95 -20.51
N ARG A 23 1.70 -4.31 -21.51
CA ARG A 23 1.42 -3.47 -22.69
C ARG A 23 0.83 -2.12 -22.33
N LEU A 24 -0.09 -2.07 -21.37
CA LEU A 24 -0.76 -0.82 -20.95
C LEU A 24 0.21 0.13 -20.23
N ILE A 25 1.09 -0.41 -19.38
CA ILE A 25 2.15 0.41 -18.75
C ILE A 25 3.13 0.93 -19.80
N GLU A 26 3.52 0.11 -20.77
CA GLU A 26 4.37 0.54 -21.91
C GLU A 26 3.70 1.59 -22.79
N ALA A 27 2.37 1.59 -22.85
CA ALA A 27 1.57 2.62 -23.50
C ALA A 27 1.36 3.90 -22.65
N GLY A 28 1.91 3.95 -21.42
CA GLY A 28 1.87 5.12 -20.54
C GLY A 28 0.83 5.07 -19.42
N ALA A 29 0.23 3.90 -19.12
CA ALA A 29 -0.50 3.72 -17.87
C ALA A 29 0.48 3.78 -16.68
N SER A 30 0.06 4.40 -15.57
CA SER A 30 0.86 4.43 -14.35
C SER A 30 0.79 3.07 -13.64
N PRO A 31 1.91 2.47 -13.20
CA PRO A 31 1.88 1.26 -12.36
C PRO A 31 1.21 1.51 -10.99
N ASP A 32 1.12 2.77 -10.57
CA ASP A 32 0.39 3.22 -9.38
C ASP A 32 -1.06 3.63 -9.67
N ALA A 33 -1.60 3.25 -10.84
CA ALA A 33 -3.00 3.48 -11.17
C ALA A 33 -3.91 2.97 -10.04
N ARG A 34 -5.01 3.69 -9.83
CA ARG A 34 -6.02 3.35 -8.82
C ARG A 34 -7.37 3.22 -9.49
N LYS A 35 -8.17 2.29 -8.97
CA LYS A 35 -9.57 2.15 -9.33
C LYS A 35 -10.32 3.44 -8.98
N ARG A 36 -11.15 3.94 -9.90
CA ARG A 36 -12.03 5.09 -9.66
C ARG A 36 -13.45 4.60 -9.40
N VAL A 37 -14.02 4.91 -8.24
CA VAL A 37 -15.41 4.57 -7.91
C VAL A 37 -16.22 5.84 -7.75
N THR A 38 -17.28 5.95 -8.54
CA THR A 38 -18.24 7.04 -8.54
C THR A 38 -19.56 6.54 -7.98
N LEU A 39 -19.98 7.08 -6.84
CA LEU A 39 -21.32 6.86 -6.30
C LEU A 39 -22.24 7.96 -6.81
N ARG A 40 -23.38 7.58 -7.38
CA ARG A 40 -24.43 8.50 -7.84
C ARG A 40 -25.77 8.12 -7.25
N ALA A 41 -26.49 9.05 -6.60
CA ALA A 41 -27.79 8.76 -6.00
C ALA A 41 -28.79 9.92 -6.13
N LYS A 42 -30.10 9.60 -6.16
CA LYS A 42 -31.17 10.57 -6.01
C LYS A 42 -31.33 10.92 -4.54
N VAL A 43 -31.08 12.19 -4.19
CA VAL A 43 -31.12 12.73 -2.83
C VAL A 43 -32.31 13.67 -2.69
N LYS A 44 -33.10 13.53 -1.62
CA LYS A 44 -34.23 14.43 -1.32
C LYS A 44 -33.74 15.85 -1.10
N ASP A 45 -34.38 16.81 -1.76
CA ASP A 45 -34.00 18.23 -1.69
C ASP A 45 -34.61 18.99 -0.51
N GLY A 46 -35.50 18.35 0.26
CA GLY A 46 -36.23 18.96 1.40
C GLY A 46 -37.53 19.68 1.02
N ARG A 47 -37.85 19.80 -0.28
CA ARG A 47 -39.04 20.48 -0.83
C ARG A 47 -40.01 19.52 -1.53
N GLY A 48 -39.88 18.22 -1.25
CA GLY A 48 -40.66 17.17 -1.91
C GLY A 48 -40.07 16.70 -3.25
N GLY A 49 -38.95 17.28 -3.70
CA GLY A 49 -38.22 16.89 -4.90
C GLY A 49 -37.00 16.01 -4.62
N PHE A 50 -36.29 15.68 -5.70
CA PHE A 50 -35.03 14.94 -5.67
C PHE A 50 -34.01 15.62 -6.57
N VAL A 51 -32.75 15.62 -6.13
CA VAL A 51 -31.59 16.02 -6.93
C VAL A 51 -30.64 14.85 -7.08
N TRP A 52 -30.03 14.70 -8.25
CA TRP A 52 -28.93 13.74 -8.41
C TRP A 52 -27.67 14.32 -7.78
N MET A 53 -27.05 13.56 -6.89
CA MET A 53 -25.74 13.86 -6.33
C MET A 53 -24.74 12.78 -6.73
N GLU A 54 -23.48 13.18 -6.84
CA GLU A 54 -22.38 12.32 -7.25
C GLU A 54 -21.14 12.61 -6.40
N ASP A 55 -20.40 11.58 -6.01
CA ASP A 55 -19.07 11.69 -5.42
C ASP A 55 -18.17 10.59 -5.95
N SER A 56 -16.89 10.91 -6.18
CA SER A 56 -15.91 9.98 -6.75
C SER A 56 -14.67 9.90 -5.88
N VAL A 57 -14.17 8.68 -5.65
CA VAL A 57 -12.95 8.43 -4.88
C VAL A 57 -12.05 7.43 -5.60
N ASP A 58 -10.76 7.54 -5.33
CA ASP A 58 -9.80 6.52 -5.73
C ASP A 58 -9.79 5.42 -4.66
N CYS A 59 -9.96 4.18 -5.10
CA CYS A 59 -10.03 2.98 -4.27
C CYS A 59 -8.73 2.19 -4.37
N GLU A 60 -8.79 0.87 -4.60
CA GLU A 60 -7.62 0.00 -4.62
C GLU A 60 -6.63 0.40 -5.72
N SER A 61 -5.32 0.33 -5.43
CA SER A 61 -4.28 0.47 -6.45
C SER A 61 -4.13 -0.81 -7.27
N ALA A 62 -3.51 -0.70 -8.45
CA ALA A 62 -3.14 -1.85 -9.27
C ALA A 62 -2.32 -2.88 -8.47
N LEU A 63 -1.34 -2.42 -7.68
CA LEU A 63 -0.55 -3.30 -6.83
C LEU A 63 -1.41 -3.98 -5.75
N ALA A 64 -2.30 -3.24 -5.08
CA ALA A 64 -3.18 -3.82 -4.07
C ALA A 64 -4.08 -4.92 -4.66
N LEU A 65 -4.67 -4.69 -5.83
CA LEU A 65 -5.48 -5.69 -6.53
C LEU A 65 -4.66 -6.91 -6.94
N GLY A 66 -3.44 -6.71 -7.47
CA GLY A 66 -2.51 -7.80 -7.79
C GLY A 66 -2.19 -8.68 -6.56
N ILE A 67 -1.95 -8.05 -5.41
CA ILE A 67 -1.72 -8.72 -4.13
C ILE A 67 -2.96 -9.50 -3.69
N LEU A 68 -4.13 -8.85 -3.68
CA LEU A 68 -5.40 -9.44 -3.25
C LEU A 68 -5.76 -10.67 -4.07
N HIS A 69 -5.60 -10.62 -5.39
CA HIS A 69 -5.88 -11.74 -6.27
C HIS A 69 -4.80 -12.84 -6.24
N GLY A 70 -3.67 -12.63 -5.55
CA GLY A 70 -2.58 -13.60 -5.49
C GLY A 70 -1.84 -13.75 -6.83
N ASN A 71 -1.95 -12.76 -7.72
CA ASN A 71 -1.39 -12.82 -9.07
C ASN A 71 0.08 -12.42 -9.07
N VAL A 72 0.95 -13.36 -8.67
CA VAL A 72 2.41 -13.17 -8.54
C VAL A 72 3.03 -12.51 -9.77
N ALA A 73 2.66 -12.95 -10.98
CA ALA A 73 3.24 -12.45 -12.22
C ALA A 73 2.86 -10.98 -12.49
N ILE A 74 1.61 -10.60 -12.20
CA ILE A 74 1.17 -9.20 -12.29
C ILE A 74 1.87 -8.34 -11.25
N VAL A 75 1.98 -8.80 -10.00
CA VAL A 75 2.72 -8.09 -8.95
C VAL A 75 4.16 -7.86 -9.41
N LYS A 76 4.83 -8.89 -9.94
CA LYS A 76 6.18 -8.77 -10.50
C LYS A 76 6.26 -7.66 -11.56
N VAL A 77 5.37 -7.68 -12.57
CA VAL A 77 5.36 -6.66 -13.63
C VAL A 77 5.16 -5.26 -13.07
N LEU A 78 4.23 -5.07 -12.13
CA LEU A 78 3.97 -3.77 -11.51
C LEU A 78 5.21 -3.26 -10.76
N LEU A 79 5.86 -4.12 -9.98
CA LEU A 79 7.07 -3.78 -9.23
C LEU A 79 8.27 -3.46 -10.14
N GLU A 80 8.49 -4.25 -11.20
CA GLU A 80 9.53 -4.00 -12.20
C GLU A 80 9.32 -2.69 -12.97
N LYS A 81 8.07 -2.25 -13.10
CA LYS A 81 7.70 -0.97 -13.72
C LYS A 81 7.65 0.19 -12.73
N GLY A 82 8.00 -0.03 -11.46
CA GLY A 82 8.14 1.04 -10.46
C GLY A 82 6.88 1.35 -9.64
N ALA A 83 5.95 0.41 -9.50
CA ALA A 83 4.87 0.56 -8.53
C ALA A 83 5.43 0.80 -7.11
N ALA A 84 4.81 1.70 -6.37
CA ALA A 84 5.19 2.03 -5.01
C ALA A 84 5.04 0.81 -4.07
N VAL A 85 6.13 0.41 -3.43
CA VAL A 85 6.19 -0.74 -2.51
C VAL A 85 5.87 -0.39 -1.05
N ASP A 86 5.83 0.89 -0.76
CA ASP A 86 5.62 1.47 0.56
C ASP A 86 4.42 2.42 0.57
N GLY A 87 3.96 2.76 1.76
CA GLY A 87 2.86 3.69 1.99
C GLY A 87 1.53 2.98 2.27
N GLU A 88 0.58 3.73 2.81
CA GLU A 88 -0.69 3.16 3.22
C GLU A 88 -1.51 2.68 2.01
N VAL A 89 -1.98 1.43 2.06
CA VAL A 89 -3.00 0.94 1.14
C VAL A 89 -4.35 1.25 1.74
N ARG A 90 -5.20 2.00 1.04
CA ARG A 90 -6.51 2.41 1.56
C ARG A 90 -7.56 2.46 0.45
N TRP A 91 -8.79 2.09 0.74
CA TRP A 91 -9.94 2.29 -0.15
C TRP A 91 -11.24 2.47 0.64
N LYS A 92 -12.29 2.95 -0.04
CA LYS A 92 -13.61 3.17 0.55
C LYS A 92 -14.66 2.30 -0.13
N ILE A 93 -15.65 1.88 0.65
CA ILE A 93 -16.84 1.18 0.15
C ILE A 93 -18.02 2.13 0.27
N SER A 94 -18.78 2.31 -0.81
CA SER A 94 -19.98 3.14 -0.81
C SER A 94 -21.08 2.51 0.03
N ASN A 95 -21.93 3.34 0.62
CA ASN A 95 -23.10 2.90 1.34
C ASN A 95 -24.23 2.53 0.37
N TYR A 96 -25.14 1.69 0.83
CA TYR A 96 -26.35 1.27 0.13
C TYR A 96 -27.54 1.45 1.07
N TYR A 97 -28.67 1.90 0.53
CA TYR A 97 -29.89 2.08 1.31
C TYR A 97 -31.04 1.39 0.59
N SER A 98 -31.59 0.35 1.22
CA SER A 98 -32.69 -0.44 0.66
C SER A 98 -33.97 0.36 0.43
N ASP A 99 -34.15 1.46 1.17
CA ASP A 99 -35.34 2.31 1.09
C ASP A 99 -35.28 3.37 -0.02
N LYS A 100 -34.17 3.46 -0.77
CA LYS A 100 -33.93 4.47 -1.83
C LYS A 100 -34.03 5.93 -1.35
N ASN A 101 -34.14 6.16 -0.05
CA ASN A 101 -34.42 7.46 0.53
C ASN A 101 -33.12 8.08 1.03
N TRP A 102 -32.24 8.45 0.09
CA TRP A 102 -31.11 9.31 0.42
C TRP A 102 -31.65 10.68 0.81
N LYS A 103 -31.47 11.03 2.08
CA LYS A 103 -31.65 12.39 2.57
C LYS A 103 -30.33 13.14 2.44
N ARG A 104 -30.38 14.47 2.40
CA ARG A 104 -29.21 15.33 2.23
C ARG A 104 -28.15 15.11 3.31
N ASP A 105 -28.56 15.10 4.57
CA ASP A 105 -27.73 14.75 5.73
C ASP A 105 -27.03 13.39 5.56
N ARG A 106 -27.78 12.35 5.17
CA ARG A 106 -27.22 11.00 4.93
C ARG A 106 -26.21 10.99 3.79
N TRP A 107 -26.44 11.75 2.72
CA TRP A 107 -25.48 11.86 1.62
C TRP A 107 -24.18 12.53 2.09
N GLU A 108 -24.29 13.65 2.79
CA GLU A 108 -23.14 14.43 3.25
C GLU A 108 -22.29 13.64 4.26
N GLU A 109 -22.92 12.92 5.18
CA GLU A 109 -22.22 12.22 6.27
C GLU A 109 -21.92 10.75 5.98
N ARG A 110 -22.76 10.05 5.21
CA ARG A 110 -22.80 8.57 5.19
C ARG A 110 -22.81 7.95 3.80
N ARG A 111 -22.45 8.70 2.75
CA ARG A 111 -22.37 8.15 1.39
C ARG A 111 -21.29 7.08 1.21
N TRP A 112 -20.22 7.16 2.01
CA TRP A 112 -19.21 6.11 2.13
C TRP A 112 -19.47 5.34 3.42
N TYR A 113 -19.70 4.03 3.32
CA TYR A 113 -20.05 3.17 4.44
C TYR A 113 -18.86 2.83 5.32
N SER A 114 -17.70 2.60 4.69
CA SER A 114 -16.50 2.22 5.42
C SER A 114 -15.22 2.53 4.64
N THR A 115 -14.12 2.56 5.39
CA THR A 115 -12.76 2.67 4.86
C THR A 115 -11.96 1.45 5.30
N PHE A 116 -11.30 0.80 4.35
CA PHE A 116 -10.33 -0.25 4.62
C PHE A 116 -8.93 0.34 4.48
N SER A 117 -8.03 0.03 5.40
CA SER A 117 -6.64 0.44 5.31
C SER A 117 -5.67 -0.64 5.76
N PHE A 118 -4.48 -0.64 5.18
CA PHE A 118 -3.32 -1.42 5.58
C PHE A 118 -2.12 -0.47 5.62
N PRO A 119 -1.22 -0.60 6.61
CA PRO A 119 -0.09 0.30 6.78
C PRO A 119 0.91 0.26 5.61
N SER A 120 0.97 -0.87 4.89
CA SER A 120 1.83 -1.08 3.74
C SER A 120 1.27 -2.16 2.79
N PRO A 121 1.72 -2.22 1.52
CA PRO A 121 1.47 -3.37 0.65
C PRO A 121 1.99 -4.68 1.24
N LEU A 122 3.07 -4.63 2.03
CA LEU A 122 3.65 -5.78 2.71
C LEU A 122 2.68 -6.36 3.77
N ALA A 123 2.07 -5.51 4.60
CA ALA A 123 1.05 -5.95 5.56
C ALA A 123 -0.17 -6.58 4.85
N LEU A 124 -0.60 -6.00 3.72
CA LEU A 124 -1.66 -6.56 2.90
C LEU A 124 -1.29 -7.95 2.35
N ALA A 125 -0.07 -8.15 1.87
CA ALA A 125 0.41 -9.43 1.33
C ALA A 125 0.55 -10.52 2.41
N VAL A 126 0.91 -10.14 3.64
CA VAL A 126 0.85 -11.01 4.82
C VAL A 126 -0.60 -11.34 5.20
N GLY A 127 -1.57 -10.54 4.76
CA GLY A 127 -2.99 -10.72 5.02
C GLY A 127 -3.40 -10.40 6.46
N ARG A 128 -2.64 -9.53 7.15
CA ARG A 128 -2.87 -9.11 8.53
C ARG A 128 -2.47 -7.64 8.74
N GLY A 129 -2.85 -7.06 9.87
CA GLY A 129 -2.46 -5.69 10.24
C GLY A 129 -3.31 -4.59 9.60
N GLY A 130 -4.31 -4.96 8.78
CA GLY A 130 -5.27 -4.02 8.24
C GLY A 130 -6.34 -3.60 9.25
N LYS A 131 -7.02 -2.51 8.94
CA LYS A 131 -8.13 -1.94 9.70
C LYS A 131 -9.33 -1.71 8.80
N TRP A 132 -10.51 -1.87 9.37
CA TRP A 132 -11.79 -1.50 8.78
C TRP A 132 -12.43 -0.46 9.70
N THR A 133 -12.66 0.75 9.19
CA THR A 133 -13.32 1.82 9.91
C THR A 133 -14.71 2.02 9.33
N ASP A 134 -15.75 1.84 10.14
CA ASP A 134 -17.13 2.08 9.71
C ASP A 134 -17.46 3.59 9.68
N ARG A 135 -18.63 3.93 9.14
CA ARG A 135 -19.14 5.31 9.08
C ARG A 135 -19.34 5.99 10.43
N ASP A 136 -19.43 5.23 11.52
CA ASP A 136 -19.59 5.73 12.88
C ASP A 136 -18.21 5.90 13.57
N GLY A 137 -17.10 5.67 12.83
CA GLY A 137 -15.73 5.83 13.30
C GLY A 137 -15.19 4.62 14.09
N ARG A 138 -15.95 3.53 14.17
CA ARG A 138 -15.50 2.32 14.89
C ARG A 138 -14.48 1.58 14.05
N VAL A 139 -13.41 1.14 14.70
CA VAL A 139 -12.28 0.47 14.06
C VAL A 139 -12.27 -1.01 14.42
N TYR A 140 -12.13 -1.84 13.40
CA TYR A 140 -12.07 -3.29 13.50
C TYR A 140 -10.81 -3.81 12.81
N ASP A 141 -10.38 -5.03 13.16
CA ASP A 141 -9.29 -5.70 12.45
C ASP A 141 -9.76 -6.17 11.06
N SER A 142 -8.88 -6.01 10.07
CA SER A 142 -9.09 -6.46 8.69
C SER A 142 -7.86 -7.23 8.18
N PRO A 143 -8.03 -8.35 7.45
CA PRO A 143 -9.29 -9.06 7.19
C PRO A 143 -9.93 -9.57 8.48
N ASN A 144 -11.24 -9.86 8.44
CA ASN A 144 -11.94 -10.37 9.62
C ASN A 144 -11.47 -11.80 10.03
N SER A 145 -12.05 -12.37 11.09
CA SER A 145 -11.70 -13.72 11.57
C SER A 145 -11.84 -14.81 10.50
N ASN A 146 -12.76 -14.64 9.56
CA ASN A 146 -12.98 -15.54 8.42
C ASN A 146 -12.05 -15.24 7.23
N LYS A 147 -11.04 -14.37 7.39
CA LYS A 147 -10.13 -13.91 6.35
C LYS A 147 -10.85 -13.17 5.20
N ASN A 148 -12.06 -12.71 5.44
CA ASN A 148 -12.84 -11.99 4.45
C ASN A 148 -12.55 -10.49 4.51
N LEU A 149 -12.49 -9.89 3.33
CA LEU A 149 -12.23 -8.49 3.07
C LEU A 149 -13.23 -7.99 2.03
N GLU A 150 -13.76 -6.78 2.19
CA GLU A 150 -14.65 -6.18 1.20
C GLU A 150 -13.83 -5.31 0.25
N ILE A 151 -13.98 -5.54 -1.05
CA ILE A 151 -13.31 -4.79 -2.11
C ILE A 151 -14.35 -4.23 -3.07
N CYS A 152 -14.07 -3.10 -3.69
CA CYS A 152 -14.96 -2.50 -4.68
C CYS A 152 -15.26 -3.47 -5.82
N ILE A 153 -16.46 -3.37 -6.39
CA ILE A 153 -16.84 -4.16 -7.56
C ILE A 153 -15.83 -3.97 -8.71
N ARG A 154 -15.76 -4.97 -9.61
CA ARG A 154 -14.78 -4.99 -10.71
C ARG A 154 -14.97 -3.83 -11.68
N GLY A 155 -13.86 -3.36 -12.25
CA GLY A 155 -13.78 -2.26 -13.20
C GLY A 155 -12.77 -1.20 -12.76
N GLY A 156 -12.02 -0.63 -13.69
CA GLY A 156 -11.10 0.48 -13.42
C GLY A 156 -11.77 1.82 -13.20
N ALA A 157 -12.94 2.02 -13.77
CA ALA A 157 -13.81 3.16 -13.57
C ALA A 157 -15.25 2.67 -13.40
N VAL A 158 -15.77 2.71 -12.18
CA VAL A 158 -17.05 2.12 -11.79
C VAL A 158 -18.02 3.23 -11.39
N THR A 159 -19.21 3.25 -11.99
CA THR A 159 -20.32 4.10 -11.53
C THR A 159 -21.38 3.27 -10.85
N ILE A 160 -21.49 3.41 -9.53
CA ILE A 160 -22.53 2.79 -8.71
C ILE A 160 -23.73 3.75 -8.67
N THR A 161 -24.81 3.38 -9.36
CA THR A 161 -26.02 4.22 -9.44
C THR A 161 -27.09 3.71 -8.49
N HIS A 162 -27.33 4.48 -7.43
CA HIS A 162 -28.41 4.32 -6.48
C HIS A 162 -28.51 2.90 -5.89
N PRO A 163 -27.44 2.42 -5.22
CA PRO A 163 -27.32 1.04 -4.77
C PRO A 163 -28.33 0.68 -3.66
N GLU A 164 -28.88 -0.53 -3.73
CA GLU A 164 -29.97 -1.00 -2.87
C GLU A 164 -29.52 -2.11 -1.91
N LYS A 165 -28.51 -2.89 -2.32
CA LYS A 165 -28.02 -4.06 -1.60
C LYS A 165 -26.49 -4.13 -1.63
N ARG A 166 -25.92 -4.92 -0.71
CA ARG A 166 -24.46 -5.13 -0.58
C ARG A 166 -23.77 -5.48 -1.90
N PRO A 167 -24.29 -6.43 -2.73
CA PRO A 167 -23.61 -6.80 -3.96
C PRO A 167 -23.54 -5.68 -5.02
N ASP A 168 -24.30 -4.60 -4.85
CA ASP A 168 -24.25 -3.45 -5.77
C ASP A 168 -23.01 -2.57 -5.51
N VAL A 169 -22.40 -2.67 -4.32
CA VAL A 169 -21.34 -1.76 -3.87
C VAL A 169 -19.98 -2.43 -3.69
N TYR A 170 -19.94 -3.73 -3.35
CA TYR A 170 -18.70 -4.46 -3.12
C TYR A 170 -18.85 -5.96 -3.36
N VAL A 171 -17.70 -6.63 -3.44
CA VAL A 171 -17.62 -8.10 -3.36
C VAL A 171 -16.81 -8.51 -2.14
N THR A 172 -17.18 -9.63 -1.52
CA THR A 172 -16.39 -10.23 -0.45
C THR A 172 -15.28 -11.07 -1.06
N HIS A 173 -14.05 -10.78 -0.69
CA HIS A 173 -12.85 -11.46 -1.12
C HIS A 173 -12.18 -12.16 0.06
N THR A 174 -11.84 -13.43 -0.09
CA THR A 174 -11.07 -14.16 0.92
C THR A 174 -9.59 -13.95 0.68
N VAL A 175 -8.92 -13.28 1.61
CA VAL A 175 -7.49 -13.01 1.51
C VAL A 175 -6.69 -14.31 1.63
N ARG A 176 -5.82 -14.53 0.66
CA ARG A 176 -4.89 -15.66 0.59
C ARG A 176 -3.47 -15.11 0.62
N PRO A 177 -2.82 -15.06 1.80
CA PRO A 177 -1.43 -14.61 1.90
C PRO A 177 -0.51 -15.40 0.97
N SER A 178 0.49 -14.74 0.39
CA SER A 178 1.43 -15.37 -0.54
C SER A 178 2.87 -15.00 -0.18
N MET A 179 3.65 -16.01 0.22
CA MET A 179 5.07 -15.84 0.54
C MET A 179 5.89 -15.34 -0.66
N GLU A 180 5.51 -15.75 -1.87
CA GLU A 180 6.18 -15.31 -3.10
C GLU A 180 5.96 -13.81 -3.35
N ILE A 181 4.75 -13.30 -3.09
CA ILE A 181 4.46 -11.85 -3.17
C ILE A 181 5.25 -11.09 -2.10
N VAL A 182 5.31 -11.61 -0.87
CA VAL A 182 6.10 -11.01 0.22
C VAL A 182 7.57 -10.91 -0.15
N ARG A 183 8.18 -12.00 -0.64
CA ARG A 183 9.58 -12.00 -1.09
C ARG A 183 9.83 -10.97 -2.19
N ARG A 184 8.89 -10.82 -3.13
CA ARG A 184 8.99 -9.81 -4.19
C ARG A 184 8.93 -8.39 -3.65
N LEU A 185 7.99 -8.09 -2.77
CA LEU A 185 7.90 -6.77 -2.14
C LEU A 185 9.22 -6.42 -1.42
N LEU A 186 9.78 -7.36 -0.64
CA LEU A 186 11.07 -7.18 0.02
C LEU A 186 12.23 -6.98 -0.96
N ALA A 187 12.27 -7.76 -2.04
CA ALA A 187 13.30 -7.63 -3.08
C ALA A 187 13.26 -6.27 -3.80
N HIS A 188 12.10 -5.62 -3.84
CA HIS A 188 11.90 -4.28 -4.38
C HIS A 188 11.97 -3.18 -3.30
N GLY A 189 12.44 -3.49 -2.10
CA GLY A 189 12.74 -2.50 -1.06
C GLY A 189 11.58 -2.14 -0.13
N ALA A 190 10.51 -2.96 -0.08
CA ALA A 190 9.46 -2.77 0.91
C ALA A 190 10.04 -2.77 2.33
N ARG A 191 9.73 -1.75 3.13
CA ARG A 191 10.27 -1.63 4.48
C ARG A 191 9.52 -2.52 5.46
N ILE A 192 10.29 -3.16 6.34
CA ILE A 192 9.75 -3.93 7.46
C ILE A 192 9.76 -3.03 8.70
N THR A 193 8.58 -2.68 9.20
CA THR A 193 8.42 -2.03 10.51
C THR A 193 7.91 -3.03 11.54
N GLU A 194 7.84 -2.59 12.79
CA GLU A 194 7.22 -3.36 13.88
C GLU A 194 5.75 -3.73 13.56
N THR A 195 5.07 -2.93 12.73
CA THR A 195 3.69 -3.22 12.32
C THR A 195 3.61 -4.47 11.46
N GLU A 196 4.50 -4.63 10.47
CA GLU A 196 4.56 -5.80 9.61
C GLU A 196 5.01 -7.05 10.37
N LEU A 197 5.96 -6.91 11.30
CA LEU A 197 6.40 -8.02 12.17
C LEU A 197 5.25 -8.51 13.07
N ASN A 198 4.49 -7.59 13.67
CA ASN A 198 3.30 -7.93 14.46
C ASN A 198 2.20 -8.58 13.62
N ALA A 199 2.01 -8.13 12.38
CA ALA A 199 1.06 -8.73 11.45
C ALA A 199 1.47 -10.17 11.10
N ALA A 200 2.74 -10.41 10.80
CA ALA A 200 3.27 -11.73 10.48
C ALA A 200 3.22 -12.69 11.67
N ARG A 201 3.49 -12.21 12.90
CA ARG A 201 3.36 -13.03 14.13
C ARG A 201 1.94 -13.56 14.35
N LYS A 202 0.92 -12.82 13.87
CA LYS A 202 -0.51 -13.21 13.94
C LYS A 202 -0.94 -14.06 12.73
N ASN A 203 -0.06 -14.32 11.76
CA ASN A 203 -0.35 -15.20 10.65
C ASN A 203 -0.21 -16.66 11.13
N PRO A 204 -1.18 -17.56 10.83
CA PRO A 204 -1.04 -18.98 11.17
C PRO A 204 0.18 -19.64 10.53
N ASP A 205 0.63 -19.15 9.38
CA ASP A 205 1.84 -19.61 8.71
C ASP A 205 3.06 -18.86 9.26
N GLN A 206 3.90 -19.58 10.00
CA GLN A 206 5.08 -19.02 10.66
C GLN A 206 6.18 -18.64 9.67
N GLU A 207 6.14 -19.13 8.42
CA GLU A 207 7.14 -18.78 7.40
C GLU A 207 7.16 -17.27 7.13
N PHE A 208 6.01 -16.59 7.21
CA PHE A 208 5.92 -15.14 7.10
C PHE A 208 6.76 -14.45 8.16
N PHE A 209 6.59 -14.83 9.44
CA PHE A 209 7.31 -14.19 10.55
C PHE A 209 8.81 -14.45 10.43
N THR A 210 9.22 -15.69 10.25
CA THR A 210 10.64 -16.06 10.12
C THR A 210 11.31 -15.34 8.95
N THR A 211 10.63 -15.23 7.80
CA THR A 211 11.19 -14.54 6.62
C THR A 211 11.33 -13.04 6.87
N LEU A 212 10.32 -12.38 7.45
CA LEU A 212 10.40 -10.94 7.74
C LEU A 212 11.45 -10.64 8.80
N GLU A 213 11.51 -11.45 9.86
CA GLU A 213 12.49 -11.27 10.94
C GLU A 213 13.92 -11.42 10.43
N ALA A 214 14.21 -12.49 9.67
CA ALA A 214 15.54 -12.69 9.09
C ALA A 214 15.94 -11.55 8.14
N HIS A 215 15.01 -11.08 7.30
CA HIS A 215 15.28 -9.96 6.40
C HIS A 215 15.51 -8.65 7.17
N HIS A 216 14.73 -8.39 8.22
CA HIS A 216 14.89 -7.22 9.08
C HIS A 216 16.24 -7.23 9.80
N GLN A 217 16.63 -8.36 10.42
CA GLN A 217 17.92 -8.53 11.08
C GLN A 217 19.09 -8.31 10.11
N ARG A 218 18.99 -8.83 8.88
CA ARG A 218 20.01 -8.62 7.84
C ARG A 218 20.19 -7.13 7.53
N ILE A 219 19.10 -6.39 7.30
CA ILE A 219 19.15 -4.94 7.06
C ILE A 219 19.79 -4.21 8.25
N GLN A 220 19.41 -4.55 9.48
CA GLN A 220 19.99 -3.92 10.68
C GLN A 220 21.49 -4.17 10.80
N LEU A 221 21.94 -5.38 10.47
CA LEU A 221 23.36 -5.74 10.47
C LEU A 221 24.13 -4.98 9.37
N GLU A 222 23.58 -4.89 8.16
CA GLU A 222 24.16 -4.12 7.04
C GLU A 222 24.29 -2.64 7.41
N LEU A 223 23.25 -2.03 7.97
CA LEU A 223 23.26 -0.64 8.42
C LEU A 223 24.29 -0.40 9.53
N THR A 224 24.37 -1.30 10.51
CA THR A 224 25.37 -1.24 11.59
C THR A 224 26.79 -1.33 11.03
N THR A 225 27.00 -2.22 10.05
CA THR A 225 28.31 -2.40 9.39
C THR A 225 28.72 -1.14 8.64
N ILE A 226 27.80 -0.53 7.88
CA ILE A 226 28.05 0.74 7.16
C ILE A 226 28.37 1.87 8.15
N ALA A 227 27.61 1.99 9.24
CA ALA A 227 27.85 3.01 10.26
C ALA A 227 29.22 2.83 10.94
N LEU A 228 29.61 1.60 11.26
CA LEU A 228 30.92 1.29 11.83
C LEU A 228 32.05 1.60 10.85
N ALA A 229 31.89 1.25 9.57
CA ALA A 229 32.86 1.58 8.53
C ALA A 229 33.08 3.10 8.39
N ALA A 230 31.99 3.88 8.44
CA ALA A 230 32.07 5.35 8.40
C ALA A 230 32.81 5.91 9.63
N GLN A 231 32.54 5.39 10.83
CA GLN A 231 33.25 5.79 12.05
C GLN A 231 34.74 5.44 12.01
N LEU A 232 35.09 4.27 11.48
CA LEU A 232 36.49 3.87 11.30
C LEU A 232 37.22 4.76 10.29
N GLN A 233 36.56 5.14 9.20
CA GLN A 233 37.11 6.09 8.22
C GLN A 233 37.34 7.46 8.85
N GLU A 234 36.39 7.96 9.63
CA GLU A 234 36.52 9.23 10.35
C GLU A 234 37.69 9.19 11.35
N LEU A 235 37.80 8.12 12.14
CA LEU A 235 38.89 7.95 13.10
C LEU A 235 40.25 7.89 12.40
N THR A 236 40.34 7.19 11.27
CA THR A 236 41.57 7.10 10.46
C THR A 236 41.99 8.48 9.95
N MET A 237 41.04 9.30 9.47
CA MET A 237 41.32 10.67 9.05
C MET A 237 41.80 11.54 10.22
N ARG A 238 41.23 11.38 11.42
CA ARG A 238 41.65 12.10 12.63
C ARG A 238 43.06 11.70 13.07
N ILE A 239 43.39 10.41 13.05
CA ILE A 239 44.73 9.92 13.37
C ILE A 239 45.75 10.51 12.38
N ALA A 240 45.49 10.42 11.08
CA ALA A 240 46.36 10.97 10.05
C ALA A 240 46.55 12.50 10.14
N LEU A 241 45.57 13.22 10.70
CA LEU A 241 45.72 14.65 11.01
C LEU A 241 46.65 14.87 12.20
N VAL A 242 46.42 14.14 13.31
CA VAL A 242 47.25 14.24 14.52
C VAL A 242 48.70 13.87 14.22
N GLU A 243 48.95 12.81 13.45
CA GLU A 243 50.29 12.39 13.05
C GLU A 243 51.04 13.49 12.26
N ARG A 244 50.34 14.20 11.37
CA ARG A 244 50.92 15.34 10.65
C ARG A 244 51.28 16.50 11.58
N GLU A 245 50.41 16.81 12.53
CA GLU A 245 50.67 17.86 13.52
C GLU A 245 51.82 17.50 14.48
N VAL A 246 51.95 16.23 14.86
CA VAL A 246 53.08 15.75 15.67
C VAL A 246 54.39 15.91 14.91
N ARG A 247 54.47 15.41 13.66
CA ARG A 247 55.68 15.55 12.83
C ARG A 247 56.09 17.02 12.65
N LYS A 248 55.12 17.90 12.37
CA LYS A 248 55.37 19.33 12.26
C LYS A 248 56.00 19.94 13.52
N LYS A 249 55.59 19.48 14.71
CA LYS A 249 56.17 19.95 15.99
C LYS A 249 57.57 19.38 16.22
N GLU A 250 57.81 18.14 15.82
CA GLU A 250 59.13 17.51 15.89
C GLU A 250 60.14 18.28 15.01
N ASP A 251 59.76 18.64 13.79
CA ASP A 251 60.59 19.43 12.88
C ASP A 251 60.94 20.80 13.48
N VAL A 252 59.95 21.52 14.03
CA VAL A 252 60.17 22.81 14.71
C VAL A 252 61.12 22.69 15.91
N ASN A 253 61.02 21.60 16.69
CA ASN A 253 61.91 21.39 17.82
C ASN A 253 63.36 21.12 17.38
N GLN A 254 63.57 20.41 16.27
CA GLN A 254 64.91 20.14 15.74
C GLN A 254 65.59 21.42 15.23
N GLU A 255 64.83 22.35 14.64
CA GLU A 255 65.34 23.67 14.21
C GLU A 255 65.78 24.55 15.39
N VAL A 256 65.11 24.47 16.55
CA VAL A 256 65.47 25.26 17.74
C VAL A 256 66.75 24.74 18.41
N THR A 257 67.03 23.44 18.30
CA THR A 257 68.20 22.81 18.93
C THR A 257 69.48 22.84 18.09
N SER A 258 69.41 23.28 16.83
CA SER A 258 70.54 23.36 15.89
C SER A 258 71.13 24.77 15.84
#